data_AF-A0A3S3VNN6-F1
#
_entry.id   AF-A0A3S3VNN6-F1
#
_cell.length_a   1.000
_cell.length_b   1.000
_cell.length_c   1.000
_cell.angle_alpha   90.00
_cell.angle_beta   90.00
_cell.angle_gamma   90.00
#
_symmetry.space_group_name_H-M   'P 1'
#
loop_
_entity.id
_entity.type
_entity.pdbx_description
1 polymer ?
#
loop_
_entity_poly.entity_id
_entity_poly.type
_entity_poly.pdbx_seq_one_letter_code
_entity_poly.pdbx_strand_id
1 'polypeptide(L)' 'MAGVAEYIKESYIELTEKVTWPTWKELQSSAVLVLVAAMIIAMVIFGMDQIIGYVLKQFYTSLA' A
#
# COMPACT_ATOMS: atom_id res chain seq x y z
N MET A 1 -21.27 24.37 -23.07
CA MET A 1 -19.93 23.76 -23.12
C MET A 1 -18.88 24.48 -22.25
N ALA A 2 -19.23 25.56 -21.53
CA ALA A 2 -18.28 26.30 -20.69
C ALA A 2 -18.12 25.76 -19.25
N GLY A 3 -19.07 24.98 -18.74
CA GLY A 3 -19.05 24.55 -17.33
C GLY A 3 -17.89 23.63 -16.97
N VAL A 4 -17.59 22.60 -17.78
CA VAL A 4 -16.61 21.55 -17.43
C VAL A 4 -15.17 22.09 -17.39
N ALA A 5 -14.83 23.01 -18.29
CA ALA A 5 -13.50 23.63 -18.30
C ALA A 5 -13.28 24.53 -17.08
N GLU A 6 -14.30 25.28 -16.67
CA GLU A 6 -14.29 26.10 -15.45
C GLU A 6 -14.18 25.21 -14.21
N TYR A 7 -14.95 24.12 -14.13
CA TYR A 7 -14.93 23.16 -13.00
C TYR A 7 -13.57 22.50 -12.79
N ILE A 8 -12.88 22.09 -13.86
CA ILE A 8 -11.53 21.49 -13.74
C ILE A 8 -10.54 22.55 -13.22
N LYS A 9 -10.69 23.81 -13.64
CA LYS A 9 -9.84 24.91 -13.21
C LYS A 9 -10.06 25.29 -11.76
N GLU A 10 -11.30 25.37 -11.31
CA GLU A 10 -11.66 25.56 -9.89
C GLU A 10 -11.19 24.39 -9.03
N SER A 11 -11.38 23.15 -9.48
CA SER A 11 -10.92 21.96 -8.75
C SER A 11 -9.40 21.93 -8.60
N TYR A 12 -8.64 22.40 -9.59
CA TYR A 12 -7.18 22.48 -9.51
C TYR A 12 -6.70 23.53 -8.50
N ILE A 13 -7.39 24.68 -8.45
CA ILE A 13 -7.11 25.74 -7.47
C ILE A 13 -7.47 25.26 -6.06
N GLU A 14 -8.61 24.58 -5.90
CA GLU A 14 -9.04 24.03 -4.61
C GLU A 14 -8.09 22.93 -4.09
N LEU A 15 -7.66 22.01 -4.95
CA LEU A 15 -6.69 20.96 -4.59
C LEU A 15 -5.31 21.51 -4.22
N THR A 16 -4.96 22.72 -4.66
CA THR A 16 -3.68 23.36 -4.36
C THR A 16 -3.76 24.27 -3.13
N GLU A 17 -4.85 25.03 -2.97
CA GLU A 17 -4.97 26.01 -1.88
C GLU A 17 -5.63 25.47 -0.61
N LYS A 18 -6.49 24.44 -0.71
CA LYS A 18 -7.20 23.85 0.43
C LYS A 18 -6.62 22.52 0.92
N VAL A 19 -5.58 22.01 0.29
CA VAL A 19 -4.97 20.74 0.67
C VAL A 19 -3.50 20.95 0.98
N THR A 20 -3.10 20.65 2.21
CA THR A 20 -1.71 20.66 2.62
C THR A 20 -1.00 19.46 2.00
N TRP A 21 -0.52 19.59 0.76
CA TRP A 21 0.44 18.65 0.20
C TRP A 21 1.70 18.68 1.07
N PRO A 22 2.12 17.54 1.67
CA PRO A 22 3.36 17.49 2.40
C PRO A 22 4.52 17.80 1.44
N THR A 23 5.60 18.35 1.98
CA THR A 23 6.79 18.58 1.17
C THR A 23 7.32 17.25 0.61
N TRP A 24 8.00 17.28 -0.53
CA TRP A 24 8.54 16.07 -1.17
C TRP A 24 9.37 15.19 -0.23
N LYS A 25 10.07 15.79 0.74
CA LYS A 25 10.84 15.08 1.77
C LYS A 25 9.95 14.34 2.77
N GLU A 26 8.84 14.94 3.19
CA GLU A 26 7.87 14.31 4.10
C GLU A 26 7.08 13.20 3.41
N LEU A 27 6.75 13.40 2.13
CA LEU A 27 6.14 12.36 1.29
C LEU A 27 7.06 11.13 1.20
N GLN A 28 8.35 11.36 0.94
CA GLN A 28 9.33 10.28 0.87
C GLN A 28 9.52 9.59 2.22
N SER A 29 9.55 10.35 3.32
CA SER A 29 9.61 9.77 4.67
C SER A 29 8.41 8.86 4.96
N SER A 30 7.21 9.31 4.59
CA SER A 30 5.97 8.52 4.75
C SER A 30 5.99 7.26 3.88
N ALA A 31 6.46 7.39 2.63
CA ALA A 31 6.58 6.26 1.71
C ALA A 31 7.60 5.22 2.19
N VAL A 32 8.75 5.66 2.73
CA VAL A 32 9.77 4.76 3.28
C VAL A 32 9.21 4.00 4.49
N LEU A 33 8.46 4.67 5.36
CA LEU A 33 7.82 4.01 6.50
C LEU A 33 6.83 2.92 6.05
N VAL A 34 5.99 3.20 5.05
CA VAL A 34 5.06 2.21 4.48
C VAL A 34 5.81 1.05 3.81
N LEU A 35 6.91 1.33 3.11
CA LEU A 35 7.73 0.30 2.46
C LEU A 35 8.33 -0.67 3.47
N VAL A 36 8.84 -0.16 4.60
CA VAL A 36 9.34 -0.99 5.70
C VAL A 36 8.22 -1.81 6.34
N ALA A 37 7.05 -1.21 6.57
CA ALA A 37 5.90 -1.93 7.10
C ALA A 37 5.44 -3.07 6.15
N ALA A 38 5.38 -2.81 4.84
CA ALA A 38 5.04 -3.81 3.84
C ALA A 38 6.07 -4.96 3.80
N MET A 39 7.36 -4.65 3.97
CA MET A 39 8.43 -5.66 4.03
C MET A 39 8.26 -6.60 5.23
N ILE A 40 7.90 -6.06 6.41
CA ILE A 40 7.63 -6.88 7.60
C ILE A 40 6.42 -7.79 7.37
N ILE A 41 5.33 -7.25 6.81
CA ILE A 41 4.11 -8.02 6.50
C ILE A 41 4.43 -9.15 5.51
N ALA A 42 5.22 -8.87 4.47
CA ALA A 42 5.64 -9.87 3.50
C ALA A 42 6.45 -11.02 4.16
N MET A 43 7.34 -10.70 5.10
CA MET A 43 8.10 -11.70 5.85
C MET A 43 7.21 -12.58 6.74
N VAL A 44 6.17 -12.01 7.35
CA VAL A 44 5.19 -12.76 8.15
C VAL A 44 4.39 -13.72 7.28
N ILE A 45 3.89 -13.25 6.13
CA ILE A 45 3.14 -14.10 5.18
C ILE A 45 4.03 -15.24 4.69
N PHE A 46 5.29 -14.95 4.34
CA PHE A 46 6.24 -15.98 3.94
C PHE A 46 6.43 -17.05 5.02
N GLY A 47 6.54 -16.65 6.29
CA GLY A 47 6.60 -17.59 7.41
C GLY A 47 5.35 -18.47 7.53
N MET A 48 4.16 -17.86 7.38
CA MET A 48 2.90 -18.60 7.42
C MET A 48 2.77 -19.61 6.27
N ASP A 49 3.17 -19.22 5.06
CA ASP A 49 3.12 -20.09 3.87
C ASP A 49 4.01 -21.33 4.04
N GLN A 50 5.21 -21.17 4.61
CA GLN A 50 6.12 -22.28 4.90
C GLN A 50 5.55 -23.24 5.95
N ILE A 51 4.93 -22.71 7.01
CA ILE A 51 4.33 -23.52 8.07
C ILE A 51 3.17 -24.35 7.52
N ILE A 52 2.26 -23.73 6.77
CA ILE A 52 1.11 -24.43 6.19
C ILE A 52 1.58 -25.50 5.21
N GLY A 53 2.55 -25.19 4.35
CA GLY A 53 3.13 -26.17 3.42
C GLY A 53 3.74 -27.38 4.13
N TYR A 54 4.48 -27.15 5.23
CA TYR A 54 5.07 -28.23 6.03
C TYR A 54 4.01 -29.09 6.71
N VAL A 55 3.00 -28.45 7.33
CA VAL A 55 1.90 -29.12 8.01
C VAL A 55 1.10 -29.98 7.04
N LEU A 56 0.69 -29.41 5.90
CA LEU A 56 -0.05 -30.14 4.87
C LEU A 56 0.75 -31.32 4.31
N LYS A 57 2.06 -31.15 4.10
CA LYS A 57 2.93 -32.25 3.65
C LYS A 57 2.97 -33.38 4.67
N GLN A 58 3.08 -33.08 5.96
CA GLN A 58 3.06 -34.09 7.02
C GLN A 58 1.70 -34.80 7.13
N PHE A 59 0.59 -34.07 7.03
CA PHE A 59 -0.75 -34.67 7.02
C PHE A 59 -0.97 -35.57 5.79
N TYR A 60 -0.54 -35.13 4.61
CA TYR A 60 -0.71 -35.91 3.38
C TYR A 60 0.17 -37.16 3.36
N THR A 61 1.41 -37.07 3.85
CA THR A 61 2.31 -38.23 4.01
C THR A 61 1.84 -39.19 5.10
N SER A 62 1.11 -38.73 6.12
CA SER A 62 0.55 -39.61 7.15
C SER A 62 -0.70 -40.39 6.69
N LEU A 63 -1.37 -39.93 5.63
CA LEU A 63 -2.58 -40.55 5.09
C LEU A 63 -2.28 -41.52 3.91
N ALA A 64 -1.12 -41.35 3.27
CA ALA A 64 -0.57 -42.26 2.26
C ALA A 64 0.27 -43.36 2.91
#